data_AF-A0A2U2PHC4-F1
#
_entry.id   AF-A0A2U2PHC4-F1
#
_cell.length_a   1.000
_cell.length_b   1.000
_cell.length_c   1.000
_cell.angle_alpha   90.00
_cell.angle_beta   90.00
_cell.angle_gamma   90.00
#
_symmetry.space_group_name_H-M   'P 1'
#
loop_
_entity.id
_entity.type
_entity.pdbx_description
1 polymer ?
#
loop_
_entity_poly.entity_id
_entity_poly.type
_entity_poly.pdbx_seq_one_letter_code
_entity_poly.pdbx_strand_id
1 'polypeptide(L)' 'MNSFEKLKELLAATEKDAAAFYEKNNKAAGTRLRKAYMEIKNLASAGRNEVTELKNKESK' A
#
# COMPACT_ATOMS: atom_id res chain seq x y z
N MET A 1 -8.47 -7.31 10.21
CA MET A 1 -7.47 -6.71 9.30
C MET A 1 -7.90 -5.30 8.94
N ASN A 2 -7.33 -4.31 9.63
CA ASN A 2 -7.59 -2.91 9.28
C ASN A 2 -6.82 -2.53 8.00
N SER A 3 -7.19 -1.40 7.39
CA SER A 3 -6.53 -0.88 6.19
C SER A 3 -5.01 -0.71 6.35
N PHE A 4 -4.53 -0.50 7.58
CA PHE A 4 -3.11 -0.31 7.91
C PHE A 4 -2.29 -1.60 7.91
N GLU A 5 -2.83 -2.71 8.43
CA GLU A 5 -2.18 -4.02 8.42
C GLU A 5 -1.94 -4.52 6.99
N LYS A 6 -2.95 -4.38 6.11
CA LYS A 6 -2.81 -4.72 4.68
C LYS A 6 -1.72 -3.90 3.99
N LEU A 7 -1.58 -2.64 4.37
CA LEU A 7 -0.58 -1.73 3.82
C LEU A 7 0.84 -2.16 4.22
N LYS A 8 1.03 -2.61 5.47
CA LYS A 8 2.29 -3.20 5.96
C LYS A 8 2.65 -4.48 5.22
N GLU A 9 1.69 -5.39 5.04
CA GLU A 9 1.93 -6.64 4.30
C GLU A 9 2.34 -6.38 2.86
N LEU A 10 1.65 -5.45 2.19
CA LEU A 10 1.95 -5.07 0.81
C LEU A 10 3.34 -4.44 0.69
N LEU A 11 3.74 -3.58 1.63
CA LEU A 11 5.09 -3.02 1.67
C LEU A 11 6.16 -4.10 1.81
N ALA A 12 6.00 -5.02 2.77
CA ALA A 12 6.94 -6.12 2.97
C ALA A 12 7.06 -7.02 1.72
N ALA A 13 5.95 -7.28 1.02
CA ALA A 13 5.96 -8.04 -0.22
C ALA A 13 6.72 -7.31 -1.35
N THR A 14 6.70 -5.98 -1.36
CA THR A 14 7.34 -5.16 -2.41
C THR A 14 8.84 -4.94 -2.25
N GLU A 15 9.42 -5.15 -1.07
CA GLU A 15 10.85 -4.92 -0.82
C GLU A 15 11.73 -5.72 -1.79
N LYS A 16 11.38 -6.98 -2.06
CA LYS A 16 12.11 -7.85 -2.99
C LYS A 16 12.05 -7.34 -4.43
N ASP A 17 10.89 -6.83 -4.85
CA ASP A 17 10.72 -6.24 -6.18
C ASP A 17 11.43 -4.88 -6.29
N ALA A 18 11.47 -4.10 -5.21
CA ALA A 18 12.22 -2.86 -5.14
C ALA A 18 13.73 -3.11 -5.29
N ALA A 19 14.29 -4.02 -4.49
CA ALA A 19 15.70 -4.41 -4.62
C ALA A 19 16.01 -4.94 -6.02
N ALA A 20 15.17 -5.83 -6.56
CA ALA A 20 15.35 -6.36 -7.91
C ALA A 20 15.28 -5.28 -9.01
N PHE A 21 14.43 -4.26 -8.85
CA PHE A 21 14.32 -3.17 -9.81
C PHE A 21 15.51 -2.21 -9.72
N TYR A 22 15.85 -1.71 -8.52
CA TYR A 22 16.89 -0.70 -8.32
C TYR A 22 18.31 -1.26 -8.44
N GLU A 23 18.57 -2.49 -7.98
CA GLU A 23 19.91 -3.08 -8.02
C GLU A 23 20.16 -3.83 -9.33
N LYS A 24 19.15 -4.53 -9.85
CA LYS A 24 19.31 -5.47 -10.97
C LYS A 24 18.65 -4.99 -12.27
N ASN A 25 18.08 -3.79 -12.31
CA ASN A 25 17.35 -3.23 -13.47
C ASN A 25 16.26 -4.18 -14.01
N ASN A 26 15.64 -4.99 -13.12
CA ASN A 26 14.61 -5.94 -13.53
C ASN A 26 13.31 -5.21 -13.89
N LYS A 27 13.01 -5.11 -15.19
CA LYS A 27 11.81 -4.43 -15.72
C LYS A 27 10.48 -5.05 -15.27
N ALA A 28 10.45 -6.37 -15.06
CA ALA A 28 9.24 -7.05 -14.58
C ALA A 28 8.98 -6.71 -13.10
N ALA A 29 10.04 -6.69 -12.28
CA ALA A 29 9.96 -6.23 -10.90
C ALA A 29 9.51 -4.77 -10.80
N GLY A 30 10.00 -3.89 -11.70
CA GLY A 30 9.54 -2.51 -11.80
C GLY A 30 8.04 -2.38 -12.11
N THR A 31 7.51 -3.26 -12.96
CA THR A 31 6.06 -3.28 -13.27
C THR A 31 5.24 -3.72 -12.05
N ARG A 32 5.72 -4.73 -11.30
CA ARG A 32 5.06 -5.18 -10.06
C ARG A 32 5.11 -4.11 -8.97
N LEU A 33 6.29 -3.50 -8.77
CA LEU A 33 6.48 -2.41 -7.82
C LEU A 33 5.56 -1.22 -8.12
N ARG A 34 5.42 -0.83 -9.40
CA ARG A 34 4.49 0.22 -9.82
C ARG A 34 3.03 -0.13 -9.47
N LYS A 35 2.58 -1.36 -9.76
CA LYS A 35 1.22 -1.81 -9.41
C LYS A 35 1.00 -1.76 -7.90
N ALA A 36 1.98 -2.21 -7.13
CA ALA A 36 1.89 -2.19 -5.67
C ALA A 36 1.80 -0.75 -5.13
N TYR A 37 2.53 0.21 -5.69
CA TYR A 37 2.37 1.62 -5.32
C TYR A 37 0.96 2.17 -5.60
N MET A 38 0.32 1.75 -6.70
CA MET A 38 -1.07 2.14 -6.98
C MET A 38 -2.03 1.55 -5.94
N GLU A 39 -1.81 0.30 -5.54
CA GLU A 39 -2.63 -0.38 -4.54
C GLU A 39 -2.43 0.21 -3.13
N ILE A 40 -1.19 0.55 -2.75
CA ILE A 40 -0.88 1.29 -1.52
C ILE A 40 -1.65 2.62 -1.47
N LYS A 41 -1.65 3.39 -2.57
CA LYS A 41 -2.39 4.67 -2.63
C LYS A 41 -3.89 4.46 -2.39
N ASN A 42 -4.47 3.42 -2.98
CA ASN A 42 -5.88 3.12 -2.83
C ASN A 42 -6.21 2.69 -1.40
N LEU A 43 -5.40 1.80 -0.80
CA LEU A 43 -5.55 1.35 0.59
C LEU A 43 -5.39 2.50 1.59
N ALA A 44 -4.41 3.38 1.38
CA ALA A 44 -4.21 4.57 2.21
C ALA A 44 -5.43 5.50 2.17
N SER A 45 -6.00 5.69 0.98
CA SER A 45 -7.19 6.54 0.79
C SER A 45 -8.42 5.92 1.47
N ALA A 46 -8.60 4.61 1.33
CA ALA A 46 -9.67 3.86 2.02
C ALA A 46 -9.53 3.96 3.55
N GLY A 47 -8.33 3.73 4.08
CA GLY A 47 -8.06 3.84 5.52
C GLY A 47 -8.29 5.25 6.07
N ARG A 48 -7.94 6.30 5.31
CA ARG A 48 -8.27 7.68 5.69
C ARG A 48 -9.78 7.90 5.80
N ASN A 49 -10.54 7.41 4.84
CA ASN A 49 -11.99 7.53 4.83
C ASN A 49 -12.60 6.78 6.02
N GLU A 50 -12.15 5.55 6.27
CA GLU A 50 -12.54 4.73 7.42
C GLU A 50 -12.32 5.46 8.75
N VAL A 51 -11.14 6.05 8.96
CA VAL A 51 -10.84 6.86 10.16
C VAL A 51 -11.76 8.08 10.26
N THR A 52 -12.01 8.76 9.13
CA THR A 52 -12.89 9.94 9.10
C THR A 52 -14.33 9.58 9.44
N GLU A 53 -14.84 8.49 8.90
CA GLU A 53 -16.18 7.97 9.18
C GLU A 53 -16.34 7.56 10.63
N LEU A 54 -15.34 6.86 11.21
CA LEU A 54 -15.36 6.48 12.62
C LEU A 54 -15.39 7.70 13.54
N LYS A 55 -14.54 8.70 13.29
CA LYS A 55 -14.53 9.96 14.04
C LYS A 55 -15.88 10.69 13.95
N ASN A 56 -16.49 10.72 12.77
CA ASN A 56 -17.77 11.39 12.55
C ASN A 56 -18.96 10.63 13.15
N LYS A 57 -18.87 9.30 13.27
CA LYS A 57 -19.85 8.47 14.00
C LYS A 57 -19.77 8.68 15.51
N GLU A 58 -18.58 8.91 16.06
CA GLU A 58 -18.37 9.17 17.48
C GLU A 58 -18.84 10.58 17.91
N SER A 59 -18.91 11.52 16.96
CA SER A 59 -19.42 12.89 17.19
C SER A 59 -20.94 13.05 16.96
N LYS A 60 -21.67 11.96 16.71
CA LYS A 60 -23.13 11.94 16.59
C LYS A 60 -23.74 11.15 17.74
#